data_AF-A0A373WTT5-F1
#
_entry.id   AF-A0A373WTT5-F1
#
_cell.length_a   1.000
_cell.length_b   1.000
_cell.length_c   1.000
_cell.angle_alpha   90.00
_cell.angle_beta   90.00
_cell.angle_gamma   90.00
#
_symmetry.space_group_name_H-M   'P 1'
#
loop_
_entity.id
_entity.type
_entity.pdbx_description
1 polymer ?
#
loop_
_entity_poly.entity_id
_entity_poly.type
_entity_poly.pdbx_seq_one_letter_code
_entity_poly.pdbx_strand_id
1 'polypeptide(L)'
;MYQALYRKWRPMSFDDVVSQPHITTTLKNQIKSGKTAHAYLFTGSRGTGKTTCARIFAKAINCLDPHDGEPCLECEICKDADNGTLSDIIEIDAASNSKVDDIRELREGVVYTPERCKYKVYIIDEVHMLSAGAFNALLKTMEEPPPHVKFILATTEIHKVPATIVSRCQHFDFHRIRNEDIVSRLMYIASQEGFTLHEDAAGMIARLSDGGMRDALSLLDQCVAYENDITLDVVSSASGIAGRDYLFDILEKIAEKDAAGALRVVDKLYDMSKDLKVLAGELLAQMRNVMIIKTIDNNKDLITCLPDEYERLKALAERMKLDEILGDINTLQECSERFAKSTSKRIELEMCIIKLCGAAQKAGATAQAVSGNAEITVLLNRITQLENALKNGAVLQTQPQIATPVQQEQAPPPKPFDPDFKKMKASDFKLVQTWDNIVEQVKQTNPAIGCFLVNSKAYMCQNVLLMIVHNDFYLKKFKASGDATVLNEILKNNFGQNFTIKVKSAKNVAPEDTENPINQLLDKAKKLDIEVDIKK
;
A
#
# COMPACT_ATOMS: atom_id res chain seq x y z
N MET A 1 29.45 -3.81 -26.73
CA MET A 1 28.08 -3.56 -26.22
C MET A 1 28.23 -2.60 -25.07
N TYR A 2 27.58 -1.42 -25.12
CA TYR A 2 27.65 -0.46 -24.01
C TYR A 2 27.00 -1.07 -22.77
N GLN A 3 27.72 -1.07 -21.64
CA GLN A 3 27.18 -1.52 -20.36
C GLN A 3 26.84 -0.31 -19.51
N ALA A 4 25.56 -0.16 -19.16
CA ALA A 4 25.08 0.94 -18.34
C ALA A 4 25.89 1.06 -17.02
N LEU A 5 26.15 2.30 -16.59
CA LEU A 5 27.01 2.60 -15.44
C LEU A 5 26.58 1.87 -14.17
N TYR A 6 25.27 1.78 -13.89
CA TYR A 6 24.75 1.09 -12.71
C TYR A 6 25.01 -0.42 -12.69
N ARG A 7 25.29 -1.03 -13.85
CA ARG A 7 25.70 -2.44 -13.94
C ARG A 7 27.22 -2.58 -13.85
N LYS A 8 27.96 -1.70 -14.53
CA LYS A 8 29.43 -1.70 -14.55
C LYS A 8 30.02 -1.41 -13.17
N TRP A 9 29.45 -0.44 -12.46
CA TRP A 9 29.90 0.03 -11.15
C TRP A 9 29.15 -0.58 -9.97
N ARG A 10 28.44 -1.70 -10.19
CA ARG A 10 27.80 -2.44 -9.10
C ARG A 10 28.90 -2.96 -8.16
N PRO A 11 28.85 -2.66 -6.85
CA PRO A 11 29.84 -3.15 -5.88
C PRO A 11 30.04 -4.66 -5.93
N MET A 12 31.30 -5.10 -5.90
CA MET A 12 31.69 -6.51 -5.93
C MET A 12 32.15 -7.05 -4.56
N SER A 13 32.54 -6.15 -3.66
CA SER A 13 32.94 -6.38 -2.27
C SER A 13 32.10 -5.52 -1.33
N PHE A 14 32.11 -5.83 -0.03
CA PHE A 14 31.40 -5.03 0.97
C PHE A 14 32.04 -3.65 1.18
N ASP A 15 33.35 -3.52 0.98
CA ASP A 15 34.05 -2.22 1.06
C ASP A 15 33.62 -1.22 -0.02
N ASP A 16 33.16 -1.71 -1.17
CA ASP A 16 32.63 -0.86 -2.24
C ASP A 16 31.18 -0.39 -2.01
N VAL A 17 30.52 -0.90 -0.97
CA VAL A 17 29.13 -0.54 -0.66
C VAL A 17 29.09 0.79 0.08
N VAL A 18 28.44 1.77 -0.56
CA VAL A 18 28.36 3.15 -0.08
C VAL A 18 27.31 3.30 1.04
N SER A 19 27.66 4.03 2.11
CA SER A 19 26.76 4.49 3.18
C SER A 19 26.05 3.39 4.00
N GLN A 20 26.59 2.16 4.07
CA GLN A 20 25.99 1.06 4.87
C GLN A 20 26.97 0.35 5.83
N PRO A 21 27.80 1.08 6.62
CA PRO A 21 28.88 0.47 7.41
C PRO A 21 28.39 -0.50 8.48
N HIS A 22 27.22 -0.25 9.10
CA HIS A 22 26.65 -1.12 10.14
C HIS A 22 26.27 -2.50 9.60
N ILE A 23 25.77 -2.55 8.35
CA ILE A 23 25.37 -3.79 7.70
C ILE A 23 26.61 -4.54 7.21
N THR A 24 27.47 -3.87 6.46
CA THR A 24 28.66 -4.50 5.85
C THR A 24 29.59 -5.07 6.92
N THR A 25 29.85 -4.32 7.99
CA THR A 25 30.69 -4.77 9.11
C THR A 25 30.10 -5.99 9.80
N THR A 26 28.79 -6.01 10.03
CA THR A 26 28.11 -7.14 10.68
C THR A 26 28.17 -8.40 9.81
N LEU A 27 27.88 -8.27 8.51
CA LEU A 27 27.96 -9.40 7.57
C LEU A 27 29.39 -9.94 7.46
N LYS A 28 30.41 -9.07 7.33
CA LYS A 28 31.83 -9.46 7.37
C LYS A 28 32.16 -10.25 8.63
N ASN A 29 31.76 -9.76 9.80
CA ASN A 29 32.05 -10.41 11.07
C ASN A 29 31.36 -11.78 11.21
N GLN A 30 30.16 -11.94 10.66
CA GLN A 30 29.48 -13.24 10.62
C GLN A 30 30.18 -14.25 9.73
N ILE A 31 30.72 -13.80 8.59
CA ILE A 31 31.51 -14.66 7.69
C ILE A 31 32.81 -15.06 8.38
N LYS A 32 33.55 -14.11 8.96
CA LYS A 32 34.81 -14.37 9.71
C LYS A 32 34.61 -15.38 10.85
N SER A 33 33.53 -15.22 11.61
CA SER A 33 33.24 -16.09 12.76
C SER A 33 32.57 -17.42 12.40
N GLY A 34 32.16 -17.60 11.14
CA GLY A 34 31.38 -18.75 10.68
C GLY A 34 29.96 -18.83 11.26
N LYS A 35 29.50 -17.80 11.99
CA LYS A 35 28.18 -17.75 12.65
C LYS A 35 27.15 -17.05 11.77
N THR A 36 26.77 -17.71 10.67
CA THR A 36 25.76 -17.20 9.73
C THR A 36 24.36 -17.73 10.06
N ALA A 37 23.34 -16.88 9.99
CA ALA A 37 21.94 -17.28 10.13
C ALA A 37 21.47 -18.14 8.95
N HIS A 38 20.37 -18.87 9.09
CA HIS A 38 19.77 -19.62 7.99
C HIS A 38 18.94 -18.72 7.05
N ALA A 39 18.44 -17.59 7.55
CA ALA A 39 17.65 -16.64 6.79
C ALA A 39 17.98 -15.18 7.17
N TYR A 40 18.05 -14.34 6.14
CA TYR A 40 18.32 -12.91 6.23
C TYR A 40 17.17 -12.14 5.58
N LEU A 41 16.76 -11.02 6.19
CA LEU A 41 15.76 -10.11 5.64
C LEU A 41 16.37 -8.71 5.50
N PHE A 42 16.55 -8.27 4.26
CA PHE A 42 17.09 -6.98 3.88
C PHE A 42 15.95 -6.03 3.51
N THR A 43 15.81 -4.95 4.25
CA THR A 43 14.71 -3.98 4.12
C THR A 43 15.24 -2.60 3.83
N GLY A 44 14.51 -1.79 3.08
CA GLY A 44 14.88 -0.39 2.82
C GLY A 44 14.47 0.07 1.42
N SER A 45 14.63 1.36 1.15
CA SER A 45 14.25 1.97 -0.12
C SER A 45 14.93 1.32 -1.33
N ARG A 46 14.36 1.50 -2.52
CA ARG A 46 14.99 1.06 -3.76
C ARG A 46 16.36 1.74 -3.93
N GLY A 47 17.33 1.03 -4.50
CA GLY A 47 18.64 1.61 -4.81
C GLY A 47 19.63 1.74 -3.65
N THR A 48 19.27 1.34 -2.42
CA THR A 48 20.14 1.42 -1.22
C THR A 48 21.18 0.30 -1.11
N GLY A 49 21.18 -0.68 -2.02
CA GLY A 49 22.18 -1.76 -2.08
C GLY A 49 21.73 -3.14 -1.58
N LYS A 50 20.45 -3.36 -1.26
CA LYS A 50 19.92 -4.66 -0.76
C LYS A 50 20.36 -5.88 -1.57
N THR A 51 19.98 -5.94 -2.85
CA THR A 51 20.30 -7.07 -3.75
C THR A 51 21.81 -7.18 -3.99
N THR A 52 22.52 -6.05 -4.05
CA THR A 52 23.98 -6.03 -4.18
C THR A 52 24.65 -6.69 -2.97
N CYS A 53 24.29 -6.28 -1.75
CA CYS A 53 24.81 -6.90 -0.53
C CYS A 53 24.41 -8.38 -0.41
N ALA A 54 23.23 -8.78 -0.89
CA ALA A 54 22.81 -10.17 -0.93
C ALA A 54 23.75 -11.01 -1.82
N ARG A 55 24.09 -10.50 -3.01
CA ARG A 55 25.04 -11.16 -3.92
C ARG A 55 26.45 -11.21 -3.35
N ILE A 56 26.96 -10.11 -2.79
CA ILE A 56 28.29 -10.07 -2.15
C ILE A 56 28.33 -11.08 -1.01
N PHE A 57 27.29 -11.12 -0.16
CA PHE A 57 27.20 -12.08 0.93
C PHE A 57 27.21 -13.51 0.42
N ALA A 58 26.34 -13.85 -0.56
CA ALA A 58 26.26 -15.18 -1.16
C ALA A 58 27.59 -15.64 -1.80
N LYS A 59 28.35 -14.69 -2.38
CA LYS A 59 29.68 -14.92 -2.91
C LYS A 59 30.71 -15.16 -1.80
N ALA A 60 30.71 -14.34 -0.76
CA ALA A 60 31.69 -14.39 0.33
C ALA A 60 31.55 -15.65 1.20
N ILE A 61 30.32 -16.08 1.52
CA ILE A 61 30.03 -17.33 2.25
C ILE A 61 30.46 -18.59 1.49
N ASN A 62 30.45 -18.55 0.16
CA ASN A 62 30.85 -19.67 -0.72
C ASN A 62 32.27 -19.53 -1.28
N CYS A 63 32.98 -18.45 -0.97
CA CYS A 63 34.34 -18.22 -1.44
C CYS A 63 35.28 -19.32 -0.92
N LEU A 64 36.21 -19.77 -1.77
CA LEU A 64 37.21 -20.77 -1.39
C LEU A 64 38.28 -20.21 -0.43
N ASP A 65 38.58 -18.92 -0.57
CA ASP A 65 39.58 -18.23 0.25
C ASP A 65 39.08 -16.81 0.62
N PRO A 66 38.09 -16.69 1.51
CA PRO A 66 37.59 -15.39 1.93
C PRO A 66 38.63 -14.68 2.82
N HIS A 67 38.99 -13.45 2.47
CA HIS A 67 39.91 -12.64 3.26
C HIS A 67 39.14 -11.59 4.06
N ASP A 68 39.29 -11.58 5.38
CA ASP A 68 38.60 -10.62 6.26
C ASP A 68 37.07 -10.55 6.06
N GLY A 69 36.44 -11.69 5.74
CA GLY A 69 35.00 -11.77 5.49
C GLY A 69 34.56 -11.21 4.13
N GLU A 70 35.50 -10.84 3.27
CA GLU A 70 35.28 -10.44 1.88
C GLU A 70 35.47 -11.61 0.91
N PRO A 71 34.79 -11.60 -0.25
CA PRO A 71 35.09 -12.53 -1.33
C PRO A 71 36.44 -12.17 -1.98
N CYS A 72 37.25 -13.16 -2.35
CA CYS A 72 38.56 -12.90 -2.97
C CYS A 72 38.49 -12.40 -4.41
N LEU A 73 37.33 -12.53 -5.08
CA LEU A 73 37.09 -12.15 -6.48
C LEU A 73 37.92 -12.92 -7.54
N GLU A 74 38.90 -13.73 -7.13
CA GLU A 74 39.81 -14.43 -8.05
C GLU A 74 39.49 -15.92 -8.23
N CYS A 75 38.87 -16.56 -7.23
CA CYS A 75 38.55 -17.99 -7.29
C CYS A 75 37.41 -18.29 -8.28
N GLU A 76 37.32 -19.55 -8.72
CA GLU A 76 36.31 -20.00 -9.68
C GLU A 76 34.88 -19.71 -9.20
N ILE A 77 34.60 -19.95 -7.91
CA ILE A 77 33.27 -19.68 -7.34
C ILE A 77 32.93 -18.19 -7.40
N CYS A 78 33.89 -17.31 -7.11
CA CYS A 78 33.66 -15.86 -7.19
C CYS A 78 33.39 -15.41 -8.64
N LYS A 79 34.19 -15.91 -9.59
CA LYS A 79 34.04 -15.60 -11.01
C LYS A 79 32.71 -16.10 -11.58
N ASP A 80 32.34 -17.33 -11.24
CA ASP A 80 31.07 -17.95 -11.69
C ASP A 80 29.86 -17.29 -11.03
N ALA A 81 29.96 -16.89 -9.76
CA ALA A 81 28.92 -16.11 -9.08
C ALA A 81 28.70 -14.74 -9.76
N ASP A 82 29.78 -14.05 -10.13
CA ASP A 82 29.70 -12.74 -10.79
C ASP A 82 29.15 -12.84 -12.22
N ASN A 83 29.44 -13.95 -12.92
CA ASN A 83 28.87 -14.25 -14.23
C ASN A 83 27.42 -14.79 -14.17
N GLY A 84 26.91 -15.13 -12.99
CA GLY A 84 25.58 -15.71 -12.81
C GLY A 84 25.44 -17.14 -13.33
N THR A 85 26.55 -17.87 -13.47
CA THR A 85 26.58 -19.26 -13.98
C THR A 85 26.51 -20.30 -12.88
N LEU A 86 26.57 -19.88 -11.62
CA LEU A 86 26.64 -20.75 -10.46
C LEU A 86 25.25 -21.28 -10.07
N SER A 87 25.01 -22.58 -10.25
CA SER A 87 23.75 -23.26 -9.93
C SER A 87 23.36 -23.21 -8.44
N ASP A 88 24.35 -23.04 -7.57
CA ASP A 88 24.15 -23.00 -6.11
C ASP A 88 23.71 -21.62 -5.58
N ILE A 89 23.77 -20.55 -6.38
CA ILE A 89 23.24 -19.22 -6.03
C ILE A 89 22.06 -18.94 -6.96
N ILE A 90 20.86 -19.00 -6.40
CA ILE A 90 19.61 -18.87 -7.14
C ILE A 90 18.98 -17.52 -6.79
N GLU A 91 18.90 -16.63 -7.77
CA GLU A 91 18.26 -15.32 -7.64
C GLU A 91 16.88 -15.33 -8.30
N ILE A 92 15.86 -14.98 -7.52
CA ILE A 92 14.46 -15.00 -7.93
C ILE A 92 13.88 -13.61 -7.67
N ASP A 93 13.36 -12.99 -8.71
CA ASP A 93 12.55 -11.79 -8.59
C ASP A 93 11.09 -12.19 -8.36
N ALA A 94 10.59 -11.95 -7.15
CA ALA A 94 9.22 -12.30 -6.75
C ALA A 94 8.16 -11.53 -7.54
N ALA A 95 8.49 -10.39 -8.16
CA ALA A 95 7.56 -9.67 -9.03
C ALA A 95 7.24 -10.48 -10.29
N SER A 96 8.21 -11.25 -10.81
CA SER A 96 8.04 -12.11 -11.98
C SER A 96 7.63 -13.54 -11.63
N ASN A 97 8.02 -14.04 -10.46
CA ASN A 97 7.76 -15.39 -9.98
C ASN A 97 6.87 -15.39 -8.71
N SER A 98 5.70 -14.76 -8.81
CA SER A 98 4.79 -14.55 -7.67
C SER A 98 3.86 -15.75 -7.38
N LYS A 99 3.83 -16.75 -8.27
CA LYS A 99 2.88 -17.87 -8.19
C LYS A 99 3.34 -18.87 -7.14
N VAL A 100 2.35 -19.60 -6.61
CA VAL A 100 2.59 -20.63 -5.59
C VAL A 100 3.43 -21.78 -6.16
N ASP A 101 3.26 -22.10 -7.44
CA ASP A 101 3.95 -23.22 -8.08
C ASP A 101 5.45 -22.95 -8.25
N ASP A 102 5.85 -21.72 -8.62
CA ASP A 102 7.26 -21.32 -8.71
C ASP A 102 8.01 -21.54 -7.37
N ILE A 103 7.35 -21.20 -6.24
CA ILE A 103 7.91 -21.40 -4.90
C ILE A 103 7.85 -22.85 -4.45
N ARG A 104 6.93 -23.66 -4.98
CA ARG A 104 6.93 -25.12 -4.73
C ARG A 104 8.11 -25.79 -5.40
N GLU A 105 8.41 -25.43 -6.65
CA GLU A 105 9.60 -25.91 -7.35
C GLU A 105 10.89 -25.54 -6.59
N LEU A 106 10.97 -24.30 -6.09
CA LEU A 106 12.06 -23.86 -5.22
C LEU A 106 12.16 -24.77 -3.98
N ARG A 107 11.05 -25.02 -3.29
CA ARG A 107 11.02 -25.88 -2.10
C ARG A 107 11.46 -27.31 -2.40
N GLU A 108 11.13 -27.87 -3.55
CA GLU A 108 11.60 -29.18 -3.98
C GLU A 108 13.12 -29.16 -4.20
N GLY A 109 13.64 -28.09 -4.82
CA GLY A 109 15.07 -27.85 -5.03
C GLY A 109 15.90 -27.65 -3.75
N VAL A 110 15.27 -27.25 -2.64
CA VAL A 110 15.92 -27.00 -1.33
C VAL A 110 16.38 -28.28 -0.63
N VAL A 111 15.77 -29.41 -0.94
CA VAL A 111 16.13 -30.69 -0.30
C VAL A 111 17.50 -31.21 -0.77
N TYR A 112 17.93 -30.80 -1.96
CA TYR A 112 19.18 -31.24 -2.58
C TYR A 112 20.39 -30.45 -2.09
N THR A 113 21.47 -31.17 -1.80
CA THR A 113 22.77 -30.58 -1.42
C THR A 113 23.36 -29.72 -2.54
N PRO A 114 24.21 -28.73 -2.22
CA PRO A 114 24.87 -27.91 -3.23
C PRO A 114 25.83 -28.74 -4.08
N GLU A 115 26.06 -28.35 -5.34
CA GLU A 115 26.89 -29.09 -6.29
C GLU A 115 28.38 -28.77 -6.15
N ARG A 116 28.72 -27.49 -6.04
CA ARG A 116 30.11 -26.98 -6.00
C ARG A 116 30.39 -26.14 -4.75
N CYS A 117 29.37 -25.55 -4.16
CA CYS A 117 29.49 -24.60 -3.05
C CYS A 117 29.32 -25.25 -1.67
N LYS A 118 29.71 -24.52 -0.63
CA LYS A 118 29.46 -24.94 0.76
C LYS A 118 27.97 -24.78 1.13
N TYR A 119 27.33 -23.74 0.62
CA TYR A 119 25.93 -23.43 0.86
C TYR A 119 25.19 -23.16 -0.46
N LYS A 120 23.94 -23.61 -0.52
CA LYS A 120 22.98 -23.25 -1.56
C LYS A 120 22.20 -22.03 -1.11
N VAL A 121 22.34 -20.92 -1.83
CA VAL A 121 21.83 -19.60 -1.42
C VAL A 121 20.66 -19.21 -2.31
N TYR A 122 19.51 -18.91 -1.71
CA TYR A 122 18.33 -18.40 -2.40
C TYR A 122 18.17 -16.91 -2.09
N ILE A 123 18.35 -16.07 -3.11
CA ILE A 123 18.11 -14.63 -3.04
C ILE A 123 16.72 -14.36 -3.63
N ILE A 124 15.78 -13.91 -2.80
CA ILE A 124 14.42 -13.57 -3.24
C ILE A 124 14.28 -12.05 -3.15
N ASP A 125 14.31 -11.38 -4.30
CA ASP A 125 14.13 -9.93 -4.39
C ASP A 125 12.65 -9.56 -4.46
N GLU A 126 12.32 -8.38 -3.94
CA GLU A 126 10.95 -7.86 -3.76
C GLU A 126 9.96 -8.89 -3.19
N VAL A 127 10.36 -9.61 -2.13
CA VAL A 127 9.59 -10.72 -1.53
C VAL A 127 8.15 -10.34 -1.14
N HIS A 128 7.87 -9.06 -0.90
CA HIS A 128 6.52 -8.56 -0.63
C HIS A 128 5.54 -8.76 -1.79
N MET A 129 6.03 -9.05 -3.00
CA MET A 129 5.23 -9.36 -4.19
C MET A 129 4.77 -10.82 -4.23
N LEU A 130 5.26 -11.69 -3.33
CA LEU A 130 4.79 -13.07 -3.25
C LEU A 130 3.32 -13.15 -2.82
N SER A 131 2.60 -14.10 -3.42
CA SER A 131 1.24 -14.42 -3.00
C SER A 131 1.21 -15.03 -1.59
N ALA A 132 0.09 -14.92 -0.88
CA ALA A 132 -0.07 -15.52 0.45
C ALA A 132 0.17 -17.05 0.44
N GLY A 133 -0.21 -17.73 -0.64
CA GLY A 133 0.06 -19.16 -0.81
C GLY A 133 1.56 -19.48 -0.95
N ALA A 134 2.31 -18.62 -1.64
CA ALA A 134 3.76 -18.73 -1.79
C ALA A 134 4.49 -18.53 -0.44
N PHE A 135 4.08 -17.54 0.36
CA PHE A 135 4.62 -17.37 1.72
C PHE A 135 4.42 -18.61 2.60
N ASN A 136 3.24 -19.23 2.55
CA ASN A 136 2.95 -20.44 3.31
C ASN A 136 3.79 -21.65 2.83
N ALA A 137 4.08 -21.73 1.54
CA ALA A 137 4.97 -22.76 1.01
C ALA A 137 6.40 -22.58 1.52
N LEU A 138 6.89 -21.33 1.59
CA LEU A 138 8.22 -21.00 2.09
C LEU A 138 8.36 -21.23 3.61
N LEU A 139 7.31 -20.95 4.39
CA LEU A 139 7.31 -21.09 5.86
C LEU A 139 7.75 -22.48 6.33
N LYS A 140 7.26 -23.54 5.68
CA LYS A 140 7.63 -24.92 6.03
C LYS A 140 9.13 -25.16 5.94
N THR A 141 9.75 -24.58 4.92
CA THR A 141 11.19 -24.70 4.67
C THR A 141 12.01 -23.81 5.59
N MET A 142 11.47 -22.66 6.02
CA MET A 142 12.13 -21.76 6.95
C MET A 142 12.03 -22.20 8.41
N GLU A 143 11.03 -23.01 8.76
CA GLU A 143 10.89 -23.58 10.11
C GLU A 143 11.92 -24.68 10.38
N GLU A 144 12.18 -25.53 9.39
CA GLU A 144 13.16 -26.63 9.48
C GLU A 144 14.14 -26.54 8.31
N PRO A 145 15.01 -25.51 8.26
CA PRO A 145 15.90 -25.29 7.13
C PRO A 145 17.02 -26.34 7.11
N PRO A 146 17.33 -26.94 5.95
CA PRO A 146 18.52 -27.76 5.80
C PRO A 146 19.78 -26.96 6.13
N PRO A 147 20.80 -27.55 6.79
CA PRO A 147 21.97 -26.80 7.26
C PRO A 147 22.83 -26.20 6.14
N HIS A 148 22.70 -26.74 4.92
CA HIS A 148 23.41 -26.29 3.72
C HIS A 148 22.65 -25.19 2.96
N VAL A 149 21.46 -24.77 3.40
CA VAL A 149 20.63 -23.79 2.69
C VAL A 149 20.59 -22.46 3.44
N LYS A 150 20.69 -21.38 2.67
CA LYS A 150 20.63 -20.00 3.17
C LYS A 150 19.62 -19.20 2.37
N PHE A 151 18.72 -18.49 3.05
CA PHE A 151 17.76 -17.58 2.41
C PHE A 151 18.17 -16.12 2.63
N ILE A 152 18.09 -15.32 1.58
CA ILE A 152 18.25 -13.87 1.64
C ILE A 152 17.02 -13.24 0.98
N LEU A 153 16.16 -12.65 1.78
CA LEU A 153 14.94 -12.00 1.34
C LEU A 153 15.20 -10.50 1.26
N ALA A 154 14.89 -9.85 0.15
CA ALA A 154 14.96 -8.41 0.03
C ALA A 154 13.56 -7.82 -0.20
N THR A 155 13.26 -6.69 0.45
CA THR A 155 11.99 -5.98 0.23
C THR A 155 12.13 -4.48 0.41
N THR A 156 11.36 -3.74 -0.37
CA THR A 156 11.11 -2.31 -0.17
C THR A 156 9.97 -2.03 0.82
N GLU A 157 9.09 -3.02 1.05
CA GLU A 157 7.89 -2.87 1.87
C GLU A 157 7.79 -3.96 2.94
N ILE A 158 8.42 -3.73 4.09
CA ILE A 158 8.45 -4.70 5.21
C ILE A 158 7.05 -5.04 5.75
N HIS A 159 6.15 -4.06 5.76
CA HIS A 159 4.80 -4.20 6.34
C HIS A 159 3.89 -5.17 5.55
N LYS A 160 4.22 -5.45 4.29
CA LYS A 160 3.54 -6.47 3.47
C LYS A 160 4.06 -7.88 3.72
N VAL A 161 5.22 -8.03 4.37
CA VAL A 161 5.79 -9.34 4.68
C VAL A 161 5.16 -9.88 5.97
N PRO A 162 4.67 -11.14 5.99
CA PRO A 162 4.09 -11.72 7.19
C PRO A 162 5.06 -11.70 8.39
N ALA A 163 4.58 -11.32 9.56
CA ALA A 163 5.37 -11.29 10.80
C ALA A 163 5.99 -12.66 11.14
N THR A 164 5.39 -13.76 10.69
CA THR A 164 5.90 -15.13 10.82
C THR A 164 7.20 -15.38 10.05
N ILE A 165 7.41 -14.70 8.92
CA ILE A 165 8.67 -14.75 8.16
C ILE A 165 9.70 -13.85 8.84
N VAL A 166 9.30 -12.63 9.19
CA VAL A 166 10.19 -11.64 9.83
C VAL A 166 10.80 -12.20 11.10
N SER A 167 10.03 -12.90 11.94
CA SER A 167 10.54 -13.48 13.20
C SER A 167 11.56 -14.61 13.03
N ARG A 168 11.65 -15.21 11.84
CA ARG A 168 12.59 -16.29 11.51
C ARG A 168 13.83 -15.78 10.77
N CYS A 169 13.86 -14.49 10.41
CA CYS A 169 14.98 -13.89 9.70
C CYS A 169 15.83 -13.04 10.64
N GLN A 170 17.13 -13.00 10.37
CA GLN A 170 17.94 -11.89 10.86
C GLN A 170 17.68 -10.65 9.99
N HIS A 171 17.19 -9.59 10.62
CA HIS A 171 16.70 -8.40 9.94
C HIS A 171 17.80 -7.32 9.85
N PHE A 172 17.93 -6.72 8.66
CA PHE A 172 18.88 -5.64 8.35
C PHE A 172 18.19 -4.49 7.63
N ASP A 173 18.20 -3.32 8.26
CA ASP A 173 17.62 -2.08 7.72
C ASP A 173 18.66 -1.24 6.98
N PHE A 174 18.48 -1.17 5.66
CA PHE A 174 19.22 -0.32 4.74
C PHE A 174 18.63 1.08 4.74
N HIS A 175 19.45 2.05 5.12
CA HIS A 175 19.04 3.45 5.15
C HIS A 175 19.24 4.10 3.78
N ARG A 176 18.58 5.23 3.53
CA ARG A 176 18.87 6.06 2.36
C ARG A 176 20.32 6.50 2.39
N ILE A 177 20.98 6.48 1.22
CA ILE A 177 22.38 6.89 1.09
C ILE A 177 22.43 8.40 1.24
N ARG A 178 23.41 8.91 2.01
CA ARG A 178 23.59 10.35 2.20
C ARG A 178 23.97 11.02 0.88
N ASN A 179 23.51 12.25 0.68
CA ASN A 179 23.79 13.00 -0.55
C ASN A 179 25.31 13.18 -0.77
N GLU A 180 26.05 13.48 0.31
CA GLU A 180 27.52 13.63 0.29
C GLU A 180 28.22 12.36 -0.23
N ASP A 181 27.74 11.19 0.20
CA ASP A 181 28.29 9.89 -0.20
C ASP A 181 27.97 9.57 -1.67
N ILE A 182 26.75 9.94 -2.14
CA ILE A 182 26.38 9.80 -3.56
C ILE A 182 27.28 10.71 -4.40
N VAL A 183 27.42 12.00 -4.05
CA VAL A 183 28.27 12.96 -4.78
C VAL A 183 29.69 12.43 -4.88
N SER A 184 30.28 12.02 -3.75
CA SER A 184 31.64 11.46 -3.71
C SER A 184 31.79 10.26 -4.63
N ARG A 185 30.79 9.36 -4.65
CA ARG A 185 30.81 8.18 -5.53
C ARG A 185 30.63 8.53 -7.00
N LEU A 186 29.76 9.49 -7.34
CA LEU A 186 29.56 9.93 -8.73
C LEU A 186 30.83 10.60 -9.27
N MET A 187 31.48 11.46 -8.48
CA MET A 187 32.74 12.10 -8.84
C MET A 187 33.86 11.07 -9.05
N TYR A 188 33.94 10.06 -8.17
CA TYR A 188 34.87 8.95 -8.37
C TYR A 188 34.64 8.22 -9.69
N ILE A 189 33.38 7.88 -10.01
CA ILE A 189 33.03 7.18 -11.25
C ILE A 189 33.34 8.05 -12.48
N ALA A 190 33.01 9.35 -12.44
CA ALA A 190 33.32 10.29 -13.52
C ALA A 190 34.83 10.32 -13.84
N SER A 191 35.67 10.37 -12.80
CA SER A 191 37.12 10.36 -12.95
C SER A 191 37.66 9.07 -13.60
N GLN A 192 37.02 7.94 -13.35
CA GLN A 192 37.42 6.63 -13.87
C GLN A 192 36.94 6.37 -15.30
N GLU A 193 35.77 6.92 -15.67
CA GLU A 193 35.23 6.84 -17.02
C GLU A 193 35.78 7.93 -17.96
N GLY A 194 36.41 8.98 -17.41
CA GLY A 194 37.09 10.02 -18.19
C GLY A 194 36.17 11.14 -18.70
N PHE A 195 35.06 11.43 -18.02
CA PHE A 195 34.19 12.57 -18.31
C PHE A 195 34.21 13.60 -17.17
N THR A 196 33.89 14.87 -17.48
CA THR A 196 33.88 15.95 -16.49
C THR A 196 32.50 16.01 -15.84
N LEU A 197 32.47 15.98 -14.51
CA LEU A 197 31.26 16.17 -13.71
C LEU A 197 31.47 17.34 -12.75
N HIS A 198 30.64 18.37 -12.85
CA HIS A 198 30.65 19.49 -11.92
C HIS A 198 30.04 19.10 -10.57
N GLU A 199 30.59 19.62 -9.47
CA GLU A 199 30.11 19.31 -8.11
C GLU A 199 28.65 19.71 -7.90
N ASP A 200 28.22 20.87 -8.42
CA ASP A 200 26.83 21.31 -8.37
C ASP A 200 25.89 20.37 -9.13
N ALA A 201 26.35 19.85 -10.27
CA ALA A 201 25.62 18.88 -11.08
C ALA A 201 25.52 17.53 -10.37
N ALA A 202 26.61 17.06 -9.75
CA ALA A 202 26.61 15.86 -8.92
C ALA A 202 25.67 15.99 -7.72
N GLY A 203 25.66 17.16 -7.06
CA GLY A 203 24.74 17.48 -5.97
C GLY A 203 23.28 17.44 -6.42
N MET A 204 22.99 17.95 -7.62
CA MET A 204 21.66 17.88 -8.22
C MET A 204 21.24 16.43 -8.50
N ILE A 205 22.10 15.62 -9.12
CA ILE A 205 21.84 14.19 -9.35
C ILE A 205 21.57 13.47 -8.03
N ALA A 206 22.38 13.70 -7.00
CA ALA A 206 22.23 13.07 -5.68
C ALA A 206 20.87 13.39 -5.06
N ARG A 207 20.44 14.65 -5.08
CA ARG A 207 19.13 15.08 -4.57
C ARG A 207 17.96 14.49 -5.36
N LEU A 208 18.09 14.41 -6.69
CA LEU A 208 17.05 13.82 -7.55
C LEU A 208 16.91 12.31 -7.36
N SER A 209 17.96 11.65 -6.87
CA SER A 209 18.00 10.21 -6.68
C SER A 209 17.42 9.74 -5.35
N ASP A 210 17.02 10.67 -4.48
CA ASP A 210 16.35 10.39 -3.18
C ASP A 210 17.07 9.29 -2.37
N GLY A 211 18.41 9.29 -2.35
CA GLY A 211 19.19 8.30 -1.60
C GLY A 211 19.35 6.92 -2.25
N GLY A 212 19.00 6.76 -3.54
CA GLY A 212 19.18 5.53 -4.32
C GLY A 212 20.37 5.61 -5.30
N MET A 213 21.43 4.84 -5.09
CA MET A 213 22.62 4.87 -5.96
C MET A 213 22.32 4.38 -7.38
N ARG A 214 21.42 3.41 -7.52
CA ARG A 214 21.01 2.90 -8.85
C ARG A 214 20.38 4.00 -9.69
N ASP A 215 19.55 4.83 -9.08
CA ASP A 215 18.85 5.91 -9.76
C ASP A 215 19.82 7.06 -10.09
N ALA A 216 20.76 7.36 -9.18
CA ALA A 216 21.85 8.31 -9.42
C ALA A 216 22.73 7.92 -10.61
N LEU A 217 23.15 6.66 -10.68
CA LEU A 217 23.95 6.17 -11.81
C LEU A 217 23.14 6.11 -13.11
N SER A 218 21.85 5.84 -13.05
CA SER A 218 20.98 5.84 -14.23
C SER A 218 20.81 7.25 -14.79
N LEU A 219 20.65 8.25 -13.91
CA LEU A 219 20.57 9.65 -14.32
C LEU A 219 21.93 10.16 -14.83
N LEU A 220 23.04 9.78 -14.19
CA LEU A 220 24.38 10.10 -14.69
C LEU A 220 24.61 9.53 -16.08
N ASP A 221 24.23 8.27 -16.31
CA ASP A 221 24.33 7.59 -17.61
C ASP A 221 23.52 8.32 -18.70
N GLN A 222 22.34 8.82 -18.33
CA GLN A 222 21.55 9.69 -19.21
C GLN A 222 22.25 11.01 -19.51
N CYS A 223 22.88 11.67 -18.53
CA CYS A 223 23.60 12.92 -18.73
C CYS A 223 24.81 12.74 -19.66
N VAL A 224 25.58 11.66 -19.48
CA VAL A 224 26.71 11.30 -20.35
C VAL A 224 26.27 11.07 -21.80
N ALA A 225 25.04 10.59 -22.02
CA ALA A 225 24.48 10.41 -23.35
C ALA A 225 24.17 11.74 -24.07
N TYR A 226 23.99 12.84 -23.33
CA TYR A 226 23.85 14.19 -23.92
C TYR A 226 25.24 14.77 -24.23
N GLU A 227 26.07 14.94 -23.21
CA GLU A 227 27.39 15.57 -23.33
C GLU A 227 28.39 14.96 -22.32
N ASN A 228 29.68 15.01 -22.65
CA ASN A 228 30.75 14.53 -21.76
C ASN A 228 31.16 15.56 -20.69
N ASP A 229 30.63 16.77 -20.75
CA ASP A 229 30.80 17.81 -19.73
C ASP A 229 29.48 18.04 -19.00
N ILE A 230 29.35 17.44 -17.83
CA ILE A 230 28.08 17.36 -17.10
C ILE A 230 27.95 18.58 -16.19
N THR A 231 27.27 19.60 -16.71
CA THR A 231 26.89 20.81 -16.00
C THR A 231 25.46 20.69 -15.42
N LEU A 232 25.06 21.68 -14.62
CA LEU A 232 23.71 21.74 -14.03
C LEU A 232 22.61 21.79 -15.11
N ASP A 233 22.87 22.48 -16.22
CA ASP A 233 21.95 22.59 -17.36
C ASP A 233 21.76 21.25 -18.08
N VAL A 234 22.84 20.46 -18.21
CA VAL A 234 22.79 19.11 -18.78
C VAL A 234 21.96 18.19 -17.89
N VAL A 235 22.18 18.21 -16.57
CA VAL A 235 21.38 17.42 -15.62
C VAL A 235 19.91 17.81 -15.70
N SER A 236 19.61 19.10 -15.81
CA SER A 236 18.24 19.60 -15.91
C SER A 236 17.55 19.14 -17.20
N SER A 237 18.28 19.20 -18.31
CA SER A 237 17.81 18.72 -19.62
C SER A 237 17.58 17.21 -19.61
N ALA A 238 18.53 16.44 -19.07
CA ALA A 238 18.50 14.99 -19.03
C ALA A 238 17.43 14.42 -18.09
N SER A 239 17.22 15.06 -16.93
CA SER A 239 16.17 14.68 -15.98
C SER A 239 14.76 15.10 -16.41
N GLY A 240 14.61 15.81 -17.53
CA GLY A 240 13.32 16.38 -17.97
C GLY A 240 12.81 17.49 -17.05
N ILE A 241 13.71 18.06 -16.23
CA ILE A 241 13.45 19.21 -15.37
C ILE A 241 13.49 20.52 -16.16
N ALA A 242 14.21 20.54 -17.29
CA ALA A 242 14.13 21.62 -18.25
C ALA A 242 12.67 21.81 -18.71
N GLY A 243 12.14 23.02 -18.48
CA GLY A 243 10.76 23.36 -18.83
C GLY A 243 9.73 23.15 -17.73
N ARG A 244 10.11 23.04 -16.44
CA ARG A 244 9.16 23.10 -15.29
C ARG A 244 8.58 24.49 -15.02
N ASP A 245 8.84 25.48 -15.88
CA ASP A 245 8.25 26.82 -15.79
C ASP A 245 6.72 26.77 -15.67
N TYR A 246 6.06 25.82 -16.35
CA TYR A 246 4.60 25.66 -16.25
C TYR A 246 4.11 25.38 -14.82
N LEU A 247 4.92 24.74 -13.95
CA LEU A 247 4.56 24.50 -12.55
C LEU A 247 4.51 25.83 -11.79
N PHE A 248 5.55 26.64 -11.98
CA PHE A 248 5.63 27.96 -11.36
C PHE A 248 4.55 28.88 -11.92
N ASP A 249 4.28 28.86 -13.22
CA ASP A 249 3.19 29.60 -13.84
C ASP A 249 1.84 29.23 -13.20
N ILE A 250 1.55 27.93 -13.00
CA ILE A 250 0.32 27.49 -12.35
C ILE A 250 0.26 27.95 -10.89
N LEU A 251 1.35 27.79 -10.13
CA LEU A 251 1.40 28.16 -8.71
C LEU A 251 1.32 29.68 -8.50
N GLU A 252 1.95 30.48 -9.36
CA GLU A 252 1.84 31.93 -9.36
C GLU A 252 0.41 32.37 -9.64
N LYS A 253 -0.27 31.75 -10.62
CA LYS A 253 -1.69 32.02 -10.89
C LYS A 253 -2.60 31.60 -9.75
N ILE A 254 -2.29 30.49 -9.06
CA ILE A 254 -3.01 30.08 -7.85
C ILE A 254 -2.80 31.09 -6.72
N ALA A 255 -1.57 31.59 -6.52
CA ALA A 255 -1.26 32.62 -5.53
C ALA A 255 -1.97 33.95 -5.85
N GLU A 256 -2.07 34.31 -7.13
CA GLU A 256 -2.82 35.47 -7.65
C GLU A 256 -4.35 35.27 -7.65
N LYS A 257 -4.83 34.06 -7.33
CA LYS A 257 -6.24 33.65 -7.40
C LYS A 257 -6.85 33.77 -8.81
N ASP A 258 -6.02 33.65 -9.85
CA ASP A 258 -6.42 33.65 -11.27
C ASP A 258 -6.70 32.22 -11.77
N ALA A 259 -7.92 31.74 -11.52
CA ALA A 259 -8.37 30.43 -11.99
C ALA A 259 -8.36 30.31 -13.53
N ALA A 260 -8.67 31.39 -14.25
CA ALA A 260 -8.73 31.36 -15.71
C ALA A 260 -7.32 31.22 -16.31
N GLY A 261 -6.35 31.95 -15.77
CA GLY A 261 -4.94 31.83 -16.13
C GLY A 261 -4.39 30.43 -15.87
N ALA A 262 -4.62 29.88 -14.67
CA ALA A 262 -4.16 28.55 -14.32
C ALA A 262 -4.77 27.45 -15.22
N LEU A 263 -6.08 27.53 -15.51
CA LEU A 263 -6.75 26.57 -16.39
C LEU A 263 -6.23 26.62 -17.84
N ARG A 264 -5.88 27.80 -18.36
CA ARG A 264 -5.28 27.92 -19.70
C ARG A 264 -3.91 27.25 -19.78
N VAL A 265 -3.11 27.32 -18.72
CA VAL A 265 -1.81 26.61 -18.69
C VAL A 265 -2.04 25.10 -18.67
N VAL A 266 -3.01 24.62 -17.89
CA VAL A 266 -3.36 23.19 -17.83
C VAL A 266 -3.87 22.68 -19.19
N ASP A 267 -4.68 23.47 -19.89
CA ASP A 267 -5.18 23.12 -21.23
C ASP A 267 -4.03 22.97 -22.24
N LYS A 268 -3.06 23.89 -22.23
CA LYS A 268 -1.83 23.76 -23.04
C LYS A 268 -1.05 22.49 -22.70
N LEU A 269 -0.92 22.16 -21.41
CA LEU A 269 -0.21 20.94 -20.99
C LEU A 269 -0.97 19.67 -21.39
N TYR A 270 -2.30 19.72 -21.38
CA TYR A 270 -3.15 18.63 -21.84
C TYR A 270 -2.99 18.39 -23.34
N ASP A 271 -2.94 19.46 -24.15
CA ASP A 271 -2.67 19.36 -25.59
C ASP A 271 -1.28 18.77 -25.88
N MET A 272 -0.30 19.06 -25.02
CA MET A 272 1.02 18.44 -25.04
C MET A 272 1.04 16.99 -24.51
N SER A 273 -0.12 16.40 -24.22
CA SER A 273 -0.29 15.03 -23.71
C SER A 273 0.45 14.75 -22.39
N LYS A 274 0.64 15.76 -21.53
CA LYS A 274 1.17 15.54 -20.18
C LYS A 274 0.19 14.74 -19.32
N ASP A 275 0.72 13.82 -18.52
CA ASP A 275 -0.09 13.08 -17.55
C ASP A 275 -0.51 14.01 -16.40
N LEU A 276 -1.82 14.26 -16.30
CA LEU A 276 -2.42 15.13 -15.30
C LEU A 276 -2.23 14.63 -13.86
N LYS A 277 -2.09 13.32 -13.66
CA LYS A 277 -1.80 12.73 -12.35
C LYS A 277 -0.37 13.07 -11.91
N VAL A 278 0.57 13.00 -12.86
CA VAL A 278 1.97 13.40 -12.61
C VAL A 278 2.02 14.89 -12.31
N LEU A 279 1.34 15.72 -13.11
CA LEU A 279 1.25 17.17 -12.89
C LEU A 279 0.73 17.53 -11.48
N ALA A 280 -0.34 16.88 -11.02
CA ALA A 280 -0.87 17.12 -9.68
C ALA A 280 0.13 16.74 -8.57
N GLY A 281 0.86 15.64 -8.75
CA GLY A 281 1.92 15.22 -7.84
C GLY A 281 3.08 16.20 -7.81
N GLU A 282 3.48 16.74 -8.97
CA GLU A 282 4.51 17.78 -9.08
C GLU A 282 4.06 19.08 -8.38
N LEU A 283 2.82 19.53 -8.61
CA LEU A 283 2.26 20.71 -7.94
C LEU A 283 2.20 20.53 -6.41
N LEU A 284 1.79 19.35 -5.93
CA LEU A 284 1.77 19.01 -4.51
C LEU A 284 3.19 19.05 -3.91
N ALA A 285 4.19 18.51 -4.61
CA ALA A 285 5.57 18.54 -4.17
C ALA A 285 6.12 19.98 -4.07
N GLN A 286 5.79 20.83 -5.04
CA GLN A 286 6.19 22.24 -4.99
C GLN A 286 5.46 23.02 -3.89
N MET A 287 4.16 22.78 -3.67
CA MET A 287 3.43 23.41 -2.57
C MET A 287 3.99 22.99 -1.20
N ARG A 288 4.43 21.73 -1.05
CA ARG A 288 5.20 21.28 0.12
C ARG A 288 6.52 22.06 0.26
N ASN A 289 7.25 22.31 -0.83
CA ASN A 289 8.48 23.10 -0.77
C ASN A 289 8.20 24.53 -0.29
N VAL A 290 7.15 25.18 -0.81
CA VAL A 290 6.70 26.51 -0.34
C VAL A 290 6.40 26.50 1.17
N MET A 291 5.71 25.46 1.67
CA MET A 291 5.44 25.29 3.10
C MET A 291 6.73 25.17 3.93
N ILE A 292 7.71 24.39 3.46
CA ILE A 292 9.00 24.20 4.14
C ILE A 292 9.77 25.53 4.19
N ILE A 293 9.77 26.29 3.09
CA ILE A 293 10.43 27.61 3.06
C ILE A 293 9.80 28.58 4.05
N LYS A 294 8.46 28.55 4.19
CA LYS A 294 7.74 29.42 5.12
C LYS A 294 7.99 29.07 6.59
N THR A 295 8.37 27.84 6.90
CA THR A 295 8.46 27.32 8.27
C THR A 295 9.89 27.21 8.79
N ILE A 296 10.89 27.02 7.91
CA ILE A 296 12.28 26.77 8.29
C ILE A 296 13.21 27.76 7.57
N ASP A 297 13.98 28.53 8.35
CA ASP A 297 14.92 29.54 7.84
C ASP A 297 16.15 28.95 7.11
N ASN A 298 16.55 27.71 7.43
CA ASN A 298 17.68 27.00 6.78
C ASN A 298 17.22 25.68 6.14
N ASN A 299 16.57 25.78 4.98
CA ASN A 299 15.81 24.71 4.35
C ASN A 299 16.49 24.07 3.10
N LYS A 300 17.70 24.53 2.74
CA LYS A 300 18.38 24.15 1.49
C LYS A 300 18.66 22.64 1.37
N ASP A 301 18.77 21.95 2.49
CA ASP A 301 19.00 20.49 2.53
C ASP A 301 17.69 19.68 2.42
N LEU A 302 16.54 20.31 2.69
CA LEU A 302 15.22 19.68 2.69
C LEU A 302 14.49 19.81 1.35
N ILE A 303 14.96 20.70 0.48
CA ILE A 303 14.32 21.06 -0.78
C ILE A 303 15.20 20.66 -1.95
N THR A 304 14.67 19.80 -2.81
CA THR A 304 15.30 19.42 -4.08
C THR A 304 14.78 20.33 -5.19
N CYS A 305 15.47 21.44 -5.45
CA CYS A 305 15.17 22.33 -6.58
C CYS A 305 16.44 22.96 -7.15
N LEU A 306 16.35 23.50 -8.38
CA LEU A 306 17.39 24.36 -8.94
C LEU A 306 17.55 25.67 -8.13
N PRO A 307 18.70 26.34 -8.23
CA PRO A 307 18.88 27.68 -7.66
C PRO A 307 17.84 28.71 -8.15
N ASP A 308 17.50 28.73 -9.44
CA ASP A 308 16.48 29.65 -10.00
C ASP A 308 15.06 29.32 -9.48
N GLU A 309 14.74 28.03 -9.40
CA GLU A 309 13.46 27.56 -8.85
C GLU A 309 13.31 27.93 -7.37
N TYR A 310 14.41 27.90 -6.60
CA TYR A 310 14.40 28.26 -5.17
C TYR A 310 13.96 29.71 -4.95
N GLU A 311 14.46 30.65 -5.75
CA GLU A 311 14.07 32.06 -5.64
C GLU A 311 12.58 32.28 -5.98
N ARG A 312 12.05 31.56 -7.00
CA ARG A 312 10.62 31.61 -7.32
C ARG A 312 9.75 31.02 -6.20
N LEU A 313 10.16 29.88 -5.62
CA LEU A 313 9.46 29.28 -4.48
C LEU A 313 9.47 30.19 -3.25
N LYS A 314 10.58 30.89 -3.01
CA LYS A 314 10.70 31.86 -1.92
C LYS A 314 9.75 33.04 -2.13
N ALA A 315 9.66 33.58 -3.35
CA ALA A 315 8.71 34.63 -3.69
C ALA A 315 7.25 34.19 -3.48
N LEU A 316 6.91 32.95 -3.82
CA LEU A 316 5.58 32.36 -3.55
C LEU A 316 5.33 32.22 -2.04
N ALA A 317 6.32 31.73 -1.28
CA ALA A 317 6.22 31.59 0.16
C ALA A 317 5.98 32.93 0.85
N GLU A 318 6.60 34.02 0.39
CA GLU A 318 6.37 35.36 0.93
C GLU A 318 4.94 35.85 0.69
N ARG A 319 4.36 35.57 -0.48
CA ARG A 319 3.00 36.01 -0.87
C ARG A 319 1.88 35.22 -0.21
N MET A 320 2.09 33.94 0.09
CA MET A 320 1.06 33.06 0.64
C MET A 320 1.12 32.98 2.18
N LYS A 321 -0.05 32.81 2.80
CA LYS A 321 -0.17 32.54 4.24
C LYS A 321 -0.05 31.04 4.52
N LEU A 322 0.45 30.68 5.70
CA LEU A 322 0.63 29.27 6.08
C LEU A 322 -0.68 28.47 6.05
N ASP A 323 -1.78 29.05 6.54
CA ASP A 323 -3.10 28.41 6.52
C ASP A 323 -3.62 28.15 5.09
N GLU A 324 -3.32 29.06 4.15
CA GLU A 324 -3.67 28.90 2.75
C GLU A 324 -2.85 27.77 2.12
N ILE A 325 -1.55 27.73 2.38
CA ILE A 325 -0.65 26.66 1.89
C ILE A 325 -1.12 25.29 2.38
N LEU A 326 -1.48 25.16 3.67
CA LEU A 326 -1.99 23.90 4.23
C LEU A 326 -3.33 23.49 3.60
N GLY A 327 -4.23 24.45 3.38
CA GLY A 327 -5.49 24.21 2.68
C GLY A 327 -5.29 23.75 1.23
N ASP A 328 -4.32 24.35 0.55
CA ASP A 328 -3.98 24.02 -0.83
C ASP A 328 -3.36 22.61 -0.94
N ILE A 329 -2.48 22.25 -0.02
CA ILE A 329 -1.91 20.89 0.08
C ILE A 329 -3.00 19.85 0.26
N ASN A 330 -3.94 20.06 1.18
CA ASN A 330 -5.05 19.14 1.40
C ASN A 330 -5.92 18.99 0.15
N THR A 331 -6.20 20.10 -0.55
CA THR A 331 -7.01 20.10 -1.77
C THR A 331 -6.33 19.33 -2.91
N LEU A 332 -5.01 19.44 -3.04
CA LEU A 332 -4.20 18.68 -4.01
C LEU A 332 -4.11 17.18 -3.65
N GLN A 333 -4.01 16.85 -2.35
CA GLN A 333 -4.04 15.46 -1.88
C GLN A 333 -5.37 14.79 -2.17
N GLU A 334 -6.50 15.45 -1.85
CA GLU A 334 -7.83 14.93 -2.17
C GLU A 334 -8.02 14.71 -3.68
N CYS A 335 -7.53 15.63 -4.52
CA CYS A 335 -7.55 15.46 -5.97
C CYS A 335 -6.76 14.21 -6.40
N SER A 336 -5.57 14.03 -5.82
CA SER A 336 -4.70 12.89 -6.10
C SER A 336 -5.33 11.55 -5.76
N GLU A 337 -6.05 11.46 -4.63
CA GLU A 337 -6.79 10.26 -4.23
C GLU A 337 -7.98 9.97 -5.17
N ARG A 338 -8.68 11.03 -5.62
CA ARG A 338 -9.84 10.90 -6.53
C ARG A 338 -9.45 10.43 -7.93
N PHE A 339 -8.22 10.67 -8.40
CA PHE A 339 -7.76 10.14 -9.69
C PHE A 339 -7.86 8.62 -9.81
N ALA A 340 -7.75 7.87 -8.71
CA ALA A 340 -7.87 6.41 -8.73
C ALA A 340 -9.33 5.94 -8.94
N LYS A 341 -10.31 6.80 -8.63
CA LYS A 341 -11.75 6.48 -8.65
C LYS A 341 -12.51 7.16 -9.79
N SER A 342 -11.98 8.25 -10.34
CA SER A 342 -12.68 9.10 -11.29
C SER A 342 -12.49 8.65 -12.75
N THR A 343 -13.55 8.76 -13.53
CA THR A 343 -13.58 8.43 -14.96
C THR A 343 -12.83 9.47 -15.80
N SER A 344 -12.78 10.73 -15.36
CA SER A 344 -12.10 11.82 -16.08
C SER A 344 -11.13 12.57 -15.17
N LYS A 345 -9.83 12.28 -15.33
CA LYS A 345 -8.75 12.97 -14.60
C LYS A 345 -8.71 14.47 -14.91
N ARG A 346 -9.10 14.86 -16.13
CA ARG A 346 -9.14 16.27 -16.54
C ARG A 346 -10.07 17.09 -15.66
N ILE A 347 -11.31 16.62 -15.49
CA ILE A 347 -12.32 17.31 -14.70
C ILE A 347 -11.89 17.42 -13.23
N GLU A 348 -11.31 16.37 -12.66
CA GLU A 348 -10.83 16.40 -11.27
C GLU A 348 -9.74 17.44 -11.04
N LEU A 349 -8.79 17.56 -11.97
CA LEU A 349 -7.71 18.55 -11.87
C LEU A 349 -8.24 19.98 -12.08
N GLU A 350 -9.10 20.20 -13.06
CA GLU A 350 -9.72 21.51 -13.31
C GLU A 350 -10.52 21.97 -12.08
N MET A 351 -11.32 21.08 -11.48
CA MET A 351 -12.04 21.35 -10.24
C MET A 351 -11.10 21.65 -9.07
N CYS A 352 -9.99 20.93 -8.95
CA CYS A 352 -8.97 21.17 -7.93
C CYS A 352 -8.40 22.59 -8.08
N ILE A 353 -7.96 22.99 -9.27
CA ILE A 353 -7.37 24.29 -9.53
C ILE A 353 -8.34 25.44 -9.25
N ILE A 354 -9.61 25.28 -9.62
CA ILE A 354 -10.66 26.25 -9.28
C ILE A 354 -10.83 26.41 -7.76
N LYS A 355 -10.74 25.30 -7.00
CA LYS A 355 -10.80 25.34 -5.53
C LYS A 355 -9.59 26.05 -4.92
N LEU A 356 -8.39 25.77 -5.41
CA LEU A 356 -7.12 26.39 -4.96
C LEU A 356 -7.14 27.91 -5.16
N CYS A 357 -7.74 28.39 -6.25
CA CYS A 357 -7.92 29.82 -6.50
C CYS A 357 -9.02 30.47 -5.64
N GLY A 358 -9.64 29.75 -4.70
CA GLY A 358 -10.63 30.29 -3.75
C GLY A 358 -12.02 30.53 -4.32
N ALA A 359 -12.32 30.12 -5.56
CA ALA A 359 -13.63 30.33 -6.17
C ALA A 359 -14.75 29.55 -5.46
N ALA A 360 -14.44 28.39 -4.88
CA ALA A 360 -15.39 27.59 -4.11
C ALA A 360 -15.66 28.15 -2.70
N GLN A 361 -14.68 28.81 -2.06
CA GLN A 361 -14.90 29.40 -0.74
C GLN A 361 -15.81 30.63 -0.78
N LYS A 362 -15.81 31.41 -1.88
CA LYS A 362 -16.77 32.51 -2.07
C LYS A 362 -18.23 32.03 -2.26
N ALA A 363 -18.44 30.84 -2.82
CA ALA A 363 -19.76 30.24 -2.98
C ALA A 363 -20.23 29.48 -1.72
N GLY A 364 -19.29 28.88 -0.96
CA GLY A 364 -19.57 28.19 0.29
C GLY A 364 -19.79 29.13 1.49
N ALA A 365 -19.09 30.26 1.57
CA ALA A 365 -19.26 31.23 2.63
C ALA A 365 -20.64 31.91 2.61
N THR A 366 -21.23 32.12 1.43
CA THR A 366 -22.61 32.60 1.28
C THR A 366 -23.63 31.53 1.67
N ALA A 367 -23.33 30.23 1.53
CA ALA A 367 -24.21 29.14 1.96
C ALA A 367 -24.09 28.82 3.46
N GLN A 368 -22.87 28.82 4.02
CA GLN A 368 -22.61 28.56 5.44
C GLN A 368 -23.01 29.74 6.35
N ALA A 369 -22.97 30.98 5.87
CA ALA A 369 -23.53 32.12 6.60
C ALA A 369 -25.05 32.03 6.79
N VAL A 370 -25.76 31.30 5.92
CA VAL A 370 -27.22 31.09 6.05
C VAL A 370 -27.53 29.95 7.02
N SER A 371 -26.72 28.88 7.05
CA SER A 371 -26.93 27.75 7.97
C SER A 371 -26.41 27.99 9.39
N GLY A 372 -25.25 28.66 9.56
CA GLY A 372 -24.70 28.97 10.88
C GLY A 372 -25.53 30.01 11.66
N ASN A 373 -26.14 30.97 10.95
CA ASN A 373 -27.04 31.94 11.57
C ASN A 373 -28.35 31.31 12.04
N ALA A 374 -28.82 30.21 11.43
CA ALA A 374 -30.02 29.51 11.89
C ALA A 374 -29.80 28.85 13.26
N GLU A 375 -28.67 28.17 13.46
CA GLU A 375 -28.34 27.52 14.73
C GLU A 375 -28.04 28.53 15.85
N ILE A 376 -27.34 29.62 15.54
CA ILE A 376 -27.06 30.70 16.50
C ILE A 376 -28.35 31.44 16.89
N THR A 377 -29.28 31.68 15.95
CA THR A 377 -30.57 32.31 16.26
C THR A 377 -31.47 31.40 17.10
N VAL A 378 -31.44 30.09 16.87
CA VAL A 378 -32.17 29.10 17.69
C VAL A 378 -31.59 29.02 19.11
N LEU A 379 -30.27 29.10 19.26
CA LEU A 379 -29.61 29.13 20.57
C LEU A 379 -29.88 30.44 21.32
N LEU A 380 -29.84 31.59 20.64
CA LEU A 380 -30.17 32.89 21.24
C LEU A 380 -31.64 32.98 21.69
N ASN A 381 -32.57 32.40 20.92
CA ASN A 381 -33.98 32.29 21.30
C ASN A 381 -34.19 31.36 22.50
N ARG A 382 -33.42 30.27 22.61
CA ARG A 382 -33.45 29.40 23.81
C ARG A 382 -32.91 30.10 25.04
N ILE A 383 -31.86 30.89 24.91
CA ILE A 383 -31.28 31.67 26.01
C ILE A 383 -32.27 32.73 26.49
N THR A 384 -32.92 33.47 25.58
CA THR A 384 -33.94 34.47 25.96
C THR A 384 -35.21 33.83 26.56
N GLN A 385 -35.60 32.64 26.12
CA GLN A 385 -36.69 31.88 26.77
C GLN A 385 -36.30 31.42 28.18
N LEU A 386 -35.06 30.97 28.39
CA LEU A 386 -34.56 30.58 29.71
C LEU A 386 -34.42 31.78 30.65
N GLU A 387 -33.95 32.93 30.15
CA GLU A 387 -33.87 34.18 30.92
C GLU A 387 -35.26 34.71 31.33
N ASN A 388 -36.25 34.61 30.43
CA ASN A 388 -37.64 34.97 30.75
C ASN A 388 -38.29 33.96 31.73
N ALA A 389 -37.96 32.67 31.63
CA ALA A 389 -38.42 31.66 32.59
C ALA A 389 -37.80 31.88 33.99
N LEU A 390 -36.54 32.32 34.05
CA LEU A 390 -35.86 32.69 35.31
C LEU A 390 -36.43 33.97 35.94
N LYS A 391 -36.81 34.97 35.13
CA LYS A 391 -37.46 36.20 35.64
C LYS A 391 -38.86 35.96 36.20
N ASN A 392 -39.57 34.94 35.72
CA ASN A 392 -40.95 34.65 36.13
C ASN A 392 -41.08 33.67 37.31
N GLY A 393 -39.98 33.36 38.02
CA GLY A 393 -40.05 32.69 39.32
C GLY A 393 -40.67 31.28 39.31
N ALA A 394 -40.60 30.56 38.20
CA ALA A 394 -41.10 29.19 38.11
C ALA A 394 -40.03 28.20 38.59
N VAL A 395 -40.02 27.92 39.90
CA VAL A 395 -39.29 26.78 40.48
C VAL A 395 -40.21 25.57 40.40
N LEU A 396 -39.86 24.57 39.59
CA LEU A 396 -40.30 23.20 39.78
C LEU A 396 -39.08 22.28 39.87
N GLN A 397 -38.82 21.87 41.10
CA GLN A 397 -37.85 20.86 41.49
C GLN A 397 -38.29 19.49 40.96
N THR A 398 -37.36 18.79 40.31
CA THR A 398 -37.25 17.34 40.42
C THR A 398 -35.77 16.99 40.50
N GLN A 399 -35.28 16.71 41.71
CA GLN A 399 -34.07 15.91 41.90
C GLN A 399 -34.46 14.44 41.67
N PRO A 400 -33.56 13.63 41.10
CA PRO A 400 -32.82 12.73 41.99
C PRO A 400 -31.31 12.61 41.70
N GLN A 401 -30.57 12.55 42.81
CA GLN A 401 -29.33 11.82 43.04
C GLN A 401 -28.08 12.13 42.20
N ILE A 402 -27.15 12.80 42.88
CA ILE A 402 -25.73 12.91 42.49
C ILE A 402 -25.09 11.54 42.63
N ALA A 403 -24.78 10.88 41.52
CA ALA A 403 -23.77 9.83 41.46
C ALA A 403 -22.47 10.46 40.97
N THR A 404 -21.43 10.38 41.80
CA THR A 404 -20.02 10.66 41.45
C THR A 404 -19.63 9.95 40.14
N PRO A 405 -18.80 10.57 39.29
CA PRO A 405 -18.36 9.95 38.05
C PRO A 405 -17.39 8.81 38.37
N VAL A 406 -17.93 7.59 38.45
CA VAL A 406 -17.13 6.38 38.31
C VAL A 406 -16.67 6.34 36.86
N GLN A 407 -15.36 6.26 36.65
CA GLN A 407 -14.79 5.88 35.35
C GLN A 407 -15.53 4.64 34.86
N GLN A 408 -16.35 4.80 33.83
CA GLN A 408 -16.84 3.65 33.07
C GLN A 408 -15.64 3.12 32.28
N GLU A 409 -14.89 2.25 32.94
CA GLU A 409 -14.28 1.11 32.28
C GLU A 409 -15.35 0.52 31.36
N GLN A 410 -15.13 0.62 30.05
CA GLN A 410 -15.99 0.02 29.06
C GLN A 410 -16.09 -1.47 29.40
N ALA A 411 -17.22 -1.86 29.98
CA ALA A 411 -17.59 -3.25 30.03
C ALA A 411 -17.51 -3.77 28.59
N PRO A 412 -16.82 -4.91 28.36
CA PRO A 412 -16.71 -5.46 27.02
C PRO A 412 -18.13 -5.61 26.44
N PRO A 413 -18.31 -5.35 25.12
CA PRO A 413 -19.62 -5.45 24.49
C PRO A 413 -20.25 -6.80 24.86
N PRO A 414 -21.57 -6.86 25.11
CA PRO A 414 -22.22 -8.12 25.43
C PRO A 414 -21.82 -9.12 24.36
N LYS A 415 -21.14 -10.21 24.78
CA LYS A 415 -20.72 -11.27 23.87
C LYS A 415 -21.93 -11.59 22.99
N PRO A 416 -21.79 -11.59 21.64
CA PRO A 416 -22.84 -12.15 20.82
C PRO A 416 -23.13 -13.54 21.40
N PHE A 417 -24.39 -13.81 21.73
CA PHE A 417 -24.82 -15.13 22.09
C PHE A 417 -24.46 -16.00 20.88
N ASP A 418 -23.37 -16.75 20.99
CA ASP A 418 -22.92 -17.69 19.97
C ASP A 418 -23.62 -19.00 20.35
N PRO A 419 -24.77 -19.35 19.72
CA PRO A 419 -25.32 -20.67 19.93
C PRO A 419 -24.25 -21.67 19.52
N ASP A 420 -24.01 -22.66 20.37
CA ASP A 420 -22.96 -23.66 20.24
C ASP A 420 -23.20 -24.50 18.96
N PHE A 421 -22.76 -23.98 17.80
CA PHE A 421 -23.07 -24.50 16.46
C PHE A 421 -22.58 -25.94 16.24
N LYS A 422 -21.67 -26.44 17.08
CA LYS A 422 -21.21 -27.83 17.05
C LYS A 422 -22.28 -28.83 17.50
N LYS A 423 -23.39 -28.39 18.09
CA LYS A 423 -24.48 -29.27 18.58
C LYS A 423 -25.78 -29.22 17.76
N MET A 424 -25.91 -28.33 16.78
CA MET A 424 -27.12 -28.22 15.95
C MET A 424 -27.00 -29.08 14.69
N LYS A 425 -27.99 -29.96 14.44
CA LYS A 425 -28.04 -30.81 13.25
C LYS A 425 -28.88 -30.14 12.17
N ALA A 426 -28.65 -30.48 10.89
CA ALA A 426 -29.42 -29.95 9.75
C ALA A 426 -30.94 -30.17 9.90
N SER A 427 -31.34 -31.20 10.65
CA SER A 427 -32.72 -31.58 10.97
C SER A 427 -33.48 -30.56 11.84
N ASP A 428 -32.79 -29.63 12.50
CA ASP A 428 -33.38 -28.68 13.46
C ASP A 428 -33.85 -27.37 12.80
N PHE A 429 -33.56 -27.19 11.52
CA PHE A 429 -33.89 -25.99 10.74
C PHE A 429 -35.24 -26.14 10.03
N LYS A 430 -36.23 -25.32 10.41
CA LYS A 430 -37.55 -25.32 9.78
C LYS A 430 -37.64 -24.21 8.74
N LEU A 431 -38.23 -24.53 7.58
CA LEU A 431 -38.49 -23.56 6.51
C LEU A 431 -39.49 -22.50 7.00
N VAL A 432 -39.16 -21.22 6.80
CA VAL A 432 -40.07 -20.12 7.10
C VAL A 432 -41.06 -19.98 5.94
N GLN A 433 -42.28 -20.49 6.11
CA GLN A 433 -43.30 -20.47 5.03
C GLN A 433 -43.79 -19.06 4.69
N THR A 434 -43.65 -18.09 5.60
CA THR A 434 -44.03 -16.68 5.40
C THR A 434 -42.89 -15.81 4.86
N TRP A 435 -41.80 -16.42 4.39
CA TRP A 435 -40.59 -15.70 3.96
C TRP A 435 -40.85 -14.73 2.80
N ASP A 436 -41.66 -15.13 1.81
CA ASP A 436 -41.94 -14.28 0.65
C ASP A 436 -42.63 -12.96 1.03
N ASN A 437 -43.52 -12.99 2.04
CA ASN A 437 -44.16 -11.78 2.56
C ASN A 437 -43.15 -10.86 3.28
N ILE A 438 -42.16 -11.44 3.97
CA ILE A 438 -41.10 -10.68 4.64
C ILE A 438 -40.20 -10.02 3.60
N VAL A 439 -39.86 -10.72 2.52
CA VAL A 439 -39.07 -10.17 1.40
C VAL A 439 -39.80 -8.98 0.76
N GLU A 440 -41.12 -9.05 0.62
CA GLU A 440 -41.92 -7.95 0.08
C GLU A 440 -41.94 -6.72 1.03
N GLN A 441 -42.04 -6.92 2.34
CA GLN A 441 -41.89 -5.84 3.33
C GLN A 441 -40.50 -5.21 3.29
N VAL A 442 -39.44 -6.02 3.17
CA VAL A 442 -38.07 -5.52 3.04
C VAL A 442 -37.90 -4.70 1.76
N LYS A 443 -38.56 -5.08 0.67
CA LYS A 443 -38.53 -4.33 -0.60
C LYS A 443 -39.18 -2.95 -0.50
N GLN A 444 -40.20 -2.78 0.34
CA GLN A 444 -40.84 -1.47 0.58
C GLN A 444 -39.95 -0.54 1.42
N THR A 445 -39.26 -1.06 2.43
CA THR A 445 -38.40 -0.26 3.32
C THR A 445 -37.02 0.01 2.71
N ASN A 446 -36.44 -0.97 2.03
CA ASN A 446 -35.16 -0.84 1.34
C ASN A 446 -35.16 -1.65 0.03
N PRO A 447 -35.46 -1.01 -1.11
CA PRO A 447 -35.54 -1.67 -2.40
C PRO A 447 -34.28 -2.45 -2.80
N ALA A 448 -33.09 -2.00 -2.36
CA ALA A 448 -31.82 -2.64 -2.68
C ALA A 448 -31.66 -4.01 -1.99
N ILE A 449 -32.09 -4.13 -0.73
CA ILE A 449 -32.05 -5.40 0.02
C ILE A 449 -33.19 -6.31 -0.45
N GLY A 450 -34.39 -5.76 -0.66
CA GLY A 450 -35.53 -6.55 -1.11
C GLY A 450 -35.31 -7.20 -2.47
N CYS A 451 -34.67 -6.49 -3.42
CA CYS A 451 -34.33 -7.05 -4.73
C CYS A 451 -33.31 -8.21 -4.64
N PHE A 452 -32.42 -8.18 -3.64
CA PHE A 452 -31.45 -9.24 -3.40
C PHE A 452 -32.07 -10.51 -2.80
N LEU A 453 -33.07 -10.34 -1.94
CA LEU A 453 -33.75 -11.46 -1.28
C LEU A 453 -34.81 -12.12 -2.17
N VAL A 454 -35.05 -11.62 -3.37
CA VAL A 454 -35.94 -12.27 -4.35
C VAL A 454 -35.41 -13.67 -4.68
N ASN A 455 -36.29 -14.67 -4.63
CA ASN A 455 -35.98 -16.10 -4.79
C ASN A 455 -35.04 -16.68 -3.70
N SER A 456 -34.84 -15.99 -2.58
CA SER A 456 -34.10 -16.55 -1.44
C SER A 456 -34.97 -17.48 -0.60
N LYS A 457 -34.33 -18.44 0.10
CA LYS A 457 -35.01 -19.31 1.08
C LYS A 457 -34.44 -19.06 2.46
N ALA A 458 -35.31 -18.96 3.47
CA ALA A 458 -34.90 -18.81 4.86
C ALA A 458 -35.33 -19.99 5.73
N TYR A 459 -34.42 -20.40 6.60
CA TYR A 459 -34.61 -21.47 7.56
C TYR A 459 -34.34 -20.94 8.96
N MET A 460 -35.21 -21.30 9.91
CA MET A 460 -35.13 -20.80 11.28
C MET A 460 -34.86 -21.96 12.25
N CYS A 461 -33.93 -21.74 13.17
CA CYS A 461 -33.69 -22.59 14.32
C CYS A 461 -33.42 -21.69 15.54
N GLN A 462 -34.31 -21.73 16.54
CA GLN A 462 -34.24 -20.86 17.72
C GLN A 462 -34.12 -19.37 17.34
N ASN A 463 -33.00 -18.72 17.69
CA ASN A 463 -32.72 -17.30 17.38
C ASN A 463 -31.76 -17.15 16.19
N VAL A 464 -31.57 -18.19 15.38
CA VAL A 464 -30.72 -18.16 14.18
C VAL A 464 -31.61 -18.24 12.93
N LEU A 465 -31.40 -17.29 12.02
CA LEU A 465 -32.00 -17.29 10.70
C LEU A 465 -30.92 -17.58 9.66
N LEU A 466 -31.04 -18.70 8.96
CA LEU A 466 -30.17 -19.08 7.85
C LEU A 466 -30.86 -18.74 6.52
N MET A 467 -30.28 -17.81 5.76
CA MET A 467 -30.76 -17.43 4.44
C MET A 467 -29.85 -18.00 3.36
N ILE A 468 -30.46 -18.64 2.36
CA ILE A 468 -29.79 -19.11 1.14
C ILE A 468 -30.18 -18.15 0.02
N VAL A 469 -29.17 -17.48 -0.54
CA VAL A 469 -29.36 -16.48 -1.60
C VAL A 469 -28.60 -16.89 -2.85
N HIS A 470 -29.19 -16.63 -4.02
CA HIS A 470 -28.65 -17.05 -5.32
C HIS A 470 -27.61 -16.07 -5.91
N ASN A 471 -27.55 -14.83 -5.40
CA ASN A 471 -26.64 -13.81 -5.91
C ASN A 471 -25.41 -13.64 -4.98
N ASP A 472 -24.21 -13.94 -5.48
CA ASP A 472 -22.97 -13.89 -4.69
C ASP A 472 -22.45 -12.46 -4.45
N PHE A 473 -22.77 -11.55 -5.38
CA PHE A 473 -22.15 -10.23 -5.44
C PHE A 473 -22.48 -9.36 -4.21
N TYR A 474 -23.71 -9.44 -3.73
CA TYR A 474 -24.16 -8.65 -2.59
C TYR A 474 -23.81 -9.28 -1.23
N LEU A 475 -23.37 -10.54 -1.17
CA LEU A 475 -23.04 -11.23 0.09
C LEU A 475 -21.81 -10.61 0.79
N LYS A 476 -20.84 -10.11 0.01
CA LYS A 476 -19.70 -9.33 0.50
C LYS A 476 -20.10 -7.93 0.97
N LYS A 477 -21.08 -7.32 0.30
CA LYS A 477 -21.58 -5.97 0.63
C LYS A 477 -22.46 -6.00 1.89
N PHE A 478 -23.35 -6.99 2.01
CA PHE A 478 -24.26 -7.19 3.15
C PHE A 478 -23.55 -7.35 4.51
N LYS A 479 -22.31 -7.85 4.52
CA LYS A 479 -21.49 -7.92 5.75
C LYS A 479 -20.83 -6.59 6.13
N ALA A 480 -20.76 -5.63 5.21
CA ALA A 480 -20.03 -4.37 5.34
C ALA A 480 -20.96 -3.15 5.49
N SER A 481 -22.15 -3.17 4.88
CA SER A 481 -23.22 -2.19 5.09
C SER A 481 -24.10 -2.64 6.26
N GLY A 482 -24.58 -1.72 7.08
CA GLY A 482 -25.52 -1.98 8.19
C GLY A 482 -26.89 -2.52 7.75
N ASP A 483 -26.97 -3.27 6.67
CA ASP A 483 -28.20 -3.83 6.08
C ASP A 483 -28.79 -4.94 6.96
N ALA A 484 -27.95 -5.57 7.79
CA ALA A 484 -28.38 -6.59 8.74
C ALA A 484 -29.26 -6.03 9.89
N THR A 485 -29.12 -4.75 10.26
CA THR A 485 -29.96 -4.14 11.31
C THR A 485 -31.38 -3.88 10.80
N VAL A 486 -31.53 -3.40 9.56
CA VAL A 486 -32.84 -3.18 8.92
C VAL A 486 -33.61 -4.48 8.80
N LEU A 487 -32.95 -5.57 8.37
CA LEU A 487 -33.58 -6.88 8.28
C LEU A 487 -33.96 -7.42 9.67
N ASN A 488 -33.14 -7.18 10.69
CA ASN A 488 -33.44 -7.58 12.06
C ASN A 488 -34.62 -6.82 12.69
N GLU A 489 -34.79 -5.53 12.39
CA GLU A 489 -35.97 -4.77 12.83
C GLU A 489 -37.27 -5.33 12.24
N ILE A 490 -37.27 -5.69 10.95
CA ILE A 490 -38.43 -6.29 10.28
C ILE A 490 -38.72 -7.68 10.83
N LEU A 491 -37.69 -8.48 11.11
CA LEU A 491 -37.84 -9.80 11.74
C LEU A 491 -38.35 -9.68 13.19
N LYS A 492 -37.89 -8.68 13.94
CA LYS A 492 -38.37 -8.40 15.30
C LYS A 492 -39.84 -8.01 15.30
N ASN A 493 -40.30 -7.22 14.33
CA ASN A 493 -41.71 -6.85 14.20
C ASN A 493 -42.61 -8.04 13.85
N ASN A 494 -42.11 -9.00 13.06
CA ASN A 494 -42.89 -10.17 12.64
C ASN A 494 -42.87 -11.33 13.66
N PHE A 495 -41.75 -11.54 14.38
CA PHE A 495 -41.55 -12.70 15.25
C PHE A 495 -41.29 -12.34 16.73
N GLY A 496 -41.24 -11.06 17.09
CA GLY A 496 -41.13 -10.58 18.47
C GLY A 496 -39.75 -10.72 19.12
N GLN A 497 -38.73 -11.20 18.39
CA GLN A 497 -37.39 -11.48 18.91
C GLN A 497 -36.28 -11.13 17.90
N ASN A 498 -35.06 -10.91 18.39
CA ASN A 498 -33.89 -10.62 17.55
C ASN A 498 -33.27 -11.91 17.02
N PHE A 499 -32.85 -11.91 15.75
CA PHE A 499 -32.21 -13.06 15.11
C PHE A 499 -30.74 -12.78 14.80
N THR A 500 -29.94 -13.84 14.88
CA THR A 500 -28.60 -13.87 14.29
C THR A 500 -28.75 -14.35 12.85
N ILE A 501 -28.54 -13.43 11.90
CA ILE A 501 -28.73 -13.70 10.48
C ILE A 501 -27.43 -14.25 9.88
N LYS A 502 -27.49 -15.47 9.33
CA LYS A 502 -26.39 -16.05 8.53
C LYS A 502 -26.84 -16.18 7.09
N VAL A 503 -26.04 -15.62 6.18
CA VAL A 503 -26.28 -15.69 4.74
C VAL A 503 -25.29 -16.66 4.10
N LYS A 504 -25.81 -17.64 3.37
CA LYS A 504 -25.00 -18.53 2.50
C LYS A 504 -25.40 -18.33 1.05
N SER A 505 -24.42 -18.46 0.18
CA SER A 505 -24.67 -18.57 -1.25
C SER A 505 -25.20 -19.95 -1.58
N ALA A 506 -26.17 -20.03 -2.49
CA ALA A 506 -26.64 -21.27 -3.07
C ALA A 506 -25.52 -22.08 -3.76
N LYS A 507 -24.42 -21.44 -4.20
CA LYS A 507 -23.27 -22.13 -4.83
C LYS A 507 -22.30 -22.79 -3.84
N ASN A 508 -22.36 -22.41 -2.57
CA ASN A 508 -21.47 -22.91 -1.50
C ASN A 508 -22.19 -23.90 -0.56
N VAL A 509 -23.33 -24.44 -0.99
CA VAL A 509 -24.00 -25.56 -0.33
C VAL A 509 -23.55 -26.82 -1.06
N ALA A 510 -23.02 -27.80 -0.32
CA ALA A 510 -22.62 -29.08 -0.90
C ALA A 510 -23.82 -29.73 -1.61
N PRO A 511 -23.64 -30.36 -2.79
CA PRO A 511 -24.71 -30.97 -3.58
C PRO A 511 -25.34 -32.22 -2.95
N GLU A 512 -25.16 -32.44 -1.65
CA GLU A 512 -25.69 -33.59 -0.92
C GLU A 512 -27.03 -33.28 -0.20
N ASP A 513 -27.48 -32.03 -0.18
CA ASP A 513 -28.81 -31.65 0.37
C ASP A 513 -29.82 -31.21 -0.71
N THR A 514 -29.47 -31.36 -1.98
CA THR A 514 -30.42 -31.21 -3.09
C THR A 514 -30.10 -32.27 -4.15
N GLU A 515 -30.92 -33.32 -4.17
CA GLU A 515 -30.98 -34.41 -5.16
C GLU A 515 -29.95 -35.54 -5.01
N ASN A 516 -30.38 -36.62 -4.36
CA ASN A 516 -29.65 -37.88 -4.21
C ASN A 516 -29.43 -38.54 -5.61
N PRO A 517 -28.18 -38.63 -6.13
CA PRO A 517 -27.90 -39.17 -7.47
C PRO A 517 -28.21 -40.66 -7.62
N ILE A 518 -28.33 -41.39 -6.50
CA ILE A 518 -28.74 -42.81 -6.46
C ILE A 518 -30.23 -42.96 -6.86
N ASN A 519 -31.09 -42.00 -6.52
CA ASN A 519 -32.51 -42.07 -6.87
C ASN A 519 -32.76 -41.79 -8.37
N GLN A 520 -31.96 -40.93 -9.01
CA GLN A 520 -32.02 -40.73 -10.46
C GLN A 520 -31.52 -41.96 -11.24
N LEU A 521 -30.53 -42.68 -10.70
CA LEU A 521 -30.06 -43.95 -11.26
C LEU A 521 -31.09 -45.07 -11.09
N LEU A 522 -31.79 -45.13 -9.94
CA LEU A 522 -32.88 -46.08 -9.69
C LEU A 522 -34.11 -45.82 -10.58
N ASP A 523 -34.47 -44.56 -10.83
CA ASP A 523 -35.57 -44.22 -11.75
C ASP A 523 -35.22 -44.49 -13.22
N LYS A 524 -33.95 -44.35 -13.62
CA LYS A 524 -33.48 -44.77 -14.95
C LYS A 524 -33.46 -46.30 -15.10
N ALA A 525 -33.05 -47.02 -14.05
CA ALA A 525 -33.07 -48.49 -14.06
C ALA A 525 -34.49 -49.05 -14.15
N LYS A 526 -35.46 -48.45 -13.43
CA LYS A 526 -36.89 -48.80 -13.53
C LYS A 526 -37.50 -48.48 -14.89
N LYS A 527 -37.09 -47.38 -15.54
CA LYS A 527 -37.53 -47.05 -16.90
C LYS A 527 -36.95 -47.96 -17.99
N LEU A 528 -35.86 -48.66 -17.68
CA LEU A 528 -35.17 -49.58 -18.58
C LEU A 528 -35.45 -51.06 -18.24
N ASP A 529 -36.33 -51.33 -17.28
CA ASP A 529 -36.75 -52.67 -16.83
C ASP A 529 -35.58 -53.56 -16.37
N ILE A 530 -34.61 -52.95 -15.68
CA ILE A 530 -33.43 -53.64 -15.13
C ILE A 530 -33.68 -53.90 -13.64
N GLU A 531 -33.69 -55.16 -13.20
CA GLU A 531 -33.74 -55.51 -11.77
C GLU A 531 -32.46 -55.08 -11.05
N VAL A 532 -32.61 -54.35 -9.95
CA VAL A 532 -31.48 -53.85 -9.14
C VAL A 532 -31.65 -54.32 -7.70
N ASP A 533 -30.71 -55.12 -7.21
CA ASP A 533 -30.68 -55.59 -5.82
C ASP A 533 -29.75 -54.70 -4.98
N ILE A 534 -30.27 -54.09 -3.92
CA ILE A 534 -29.52 -53.12 -3.09
C ILE A 534 -28.97 -53.87 -1.87
N LYS A 535 -27.69 -54.25 -1.92
CA LYS A 535 -26.98 -54.73 -0.72
C LYS A 535 -26.70 -53.55 0.21
N LYS A 536 -27.20 -53.65 1.45
CA LYS A 536 -26.96 -52.70 2.53
C LYS A 536 -25.50 -52.63 2.94
#